data_AF-A0A963JGL8-F1
#
_entry.id   AF-A0A963JGL8-F1
#
_cell.length_a   1.000
_cell.length_b   1.000
_cell.length_c   1.000
_cell.angle_alpha   90.00
_cell.angle_beta   90.00
_cell.angle_gamma   90.00
#
_symmetry.space_group_name_H-M   'P 1'
#
loop_
_entity.id
_entity.type
_entity.pdbx_description
1 polymer ?
#
loop_
_entity_poly.entity_id
_entity_poly.type
_entity_poly.pdbx_seq_one_letter_code
_entity_poly.pdbx_strand_id
1 'polypeptide(L)'
;MKALDIKLLRDLRLLWSQALTIALVVGSGVAGYVTTLSAVDSLERARDAFYAGGGFADVFAAVERAPRAVVDELRALPGVADVQVT
;
A
#
# COMPACT_ATOMS: atom_id res chain seq x y z
N MET A 1 43.57 1.05 12.27
CA MET A 1 43.13 0.09 11.25
C MET A 1 44.12 -1.06 11.25
N LYS A 2 43.67 -2.32 11.38
CA LYS A 2 44.59 -3.46 11.45
C LYS A 2 45.26 -3.64 10.08
N ALA A 3 46.51 -4.12 10.05
CA ALA A 3 47.24 -4.37 8.80
C ALA A 3 46.46 -5.27 7.83
N LEU A 4 45.61 -6.14 8.36
CA LEU A 4 44.74 -7.04 7.60
C LEU A 4 43.64 -6.28 6.82
N ASP A 5 43.03 -5.24 7.40
CA ASP A 5 41.97 -4.44 6.74
C ASP A 5 42.54 -3.66 5.54
N ILE A 6 43.76 -3.15 5.70
CA ILE A 6 44.47 -2.40 4.65
C ILE A 6 44.80 -3.32 3.47
N LYS A 7 45.21 -4.57 3.76
CA LYS A 7 45.45 -5.58 2.72
C LYS A 7 44.15 -5.99 2.03
N LEU A 8 43.08 -6.16 2.79
CA LEU A 8 41.76 -6.54 2.28
C LEU A 8 41.16 -5.46 1.36
N LEU A 9 41.29 -4.17 1.72
CA LEU A 9 40.87 -3.06 0.86
C LEU A 9 41.68 -2.98 -0.44
N ARG A 10 42.98 -3.29 -0.38
CA ARG A 10 43.84 -3.32 -1.57
C ARG A 10 43.45 -4.46 -2.51
N ASP A 11 43.20 -5.65 -1.97
CA ASP A 11 42.73 -6.79 -2.77
C ASP A 11 41.32 -6.54 -3.32
N LEU A 12 40.43 -5.92 -2.55
CA LEU A 12 39.10 -5.53 -3.02
C LEU A 12 39.17 -4.49 -4.14
N ARG A 13 40.13 -3.56 -4.10
CA ARG A 13 40.40 -2.62 -5.20
C ARG A 13 40.88 -3.33 -6.46
N LEU A 14 41.67 -4.39 -6.34
CA LEU A 14 42.10 -5.20 -7.49
C LEU A 14 40.93 -5.98 -8.11
N LEU A 15 39.95 -6.37 -7.29
CA LEU A 15 38.74 -7.11 -7.70
C LEU A 15 37.51 -6.21 -7.87
N TRP A 16 37.69 -4.90 -8.03
CA TRP A 16 36.61 -3.91 -7.93
C TRP A 16 35.47 -4.14 -8.93
N SER A 17 35.78 -4.58 -10.14
CA SER A 17 34.74 -4.86 -11.17
C SER A 17 33.85 -6.04 -10.78
N GLN A 18 34.41 -7.11 -10.21
CA GLN A 18 33.62 -8.26 -9.76
C GLN A 18 32.75 -7.90 -8.56
N ALA A 19 33.31 -7.16 -7.59
CA ALA A 19 32.57 -6.69 -6.43
C ALA A 19 31.40 -5.78 -6.83
N LEU A 20 31.62 -4.90 -7.81
CA LEU A 20 30.58 -4.03 -8.35
C LEU A 20 29.46 -4.83 -9.00
N THR A 21 29.77 -5.83 -9.83
CA THR A 21 28.76 -6.68 -10.47
C THR A 21 27.88 -7.39 -9.45
N ILE A 22 28.48 -7.97 -8.40
CA ILE A 22 27.73 -8.64 -7.34
C ILE A 22 26.83 -7.64 -6.61
N ALA A 23 27.36 -6.48 -6.25
CA ALA A 23 26.59 -5.42 -5.60
C ALA A 23 25.42 -4.94 -6.47
N LEU A 24 25.60 -4.83 -7.78
CA LEU A 24 24.55 -4.42 -8.72
C LEU A 24 23.42 -5.45 -8.80
N VAL A 25 23.78 -6.74 -8.90
CA VAL A 25 22.81 -7.84 -8.96
C VAL A 25 22.00 -7.90 -7.66
N VAL A 26 22.67 -7.90 -6.50
CA VAL A 26 21.99 -7.89 -5.20
C VAL A 26 21.12 -6.63 -5.05
N GLY A 27 21.65 -5.47 -5.42
CA GLY A 27 20.94 -4.19 -5.38
C GLY A 27 19.68 -4.21 -6.24
N SER A 28 19.75 -4.74 -7.46
CA SER A 28 18.59 -4.85 -8.35
C SER A 28 17.50 -5.78 -7.78
N GLY A 29 17.88 -6.89 -7.14
CA GLY A 29 16.94 -7.79 -6.48
C GLY A 29 16.21 -7.14 -5.31
N VAL A 30 16.97 -6.47 -4.43
CA VAL A 30 16.41 -5.75 -3.28
C VAL A 30 15.52 -4.59 -3.75
N ALA A 31 15.95 -3.83 -4.75
CA ALA A 31 15.16 -2.75 -5.31
C ALA A 31 13.84 -3.24 -5.90
N GLY A 32 13.84 -4.35 -6.65
CA GLY A 32 12.62 -4.94 -7.19
C GLY A 32 11.64 -5.39 -6.10
N TYR A 33 12.17 -6.04 -5.05
CA TYR A 33 11.37 -6.48 -3.90
C TYR A 33 10.73 -5.30 -3.16
N VAL A 34 11.53 -4.29 -2.81
CA VAL A 34 11.07 -3.08 -2.12
C VAL A 34 10.04 -2.33 -2.98
N THR A 35 10.28 -2.21 -4.29
CA THR A 35 9.35 -1.54 -5.21
C THR A 35 8.01 -2.27 -5.27
N THR A 36 8.02 -3.60 -5.34
CA THR A 36 6.79 -4.39 -5.37
C THR A 36 5.97 -4.20 -4.10
N LEU A 37 6.60 -4.30 -2.93
CA LEU A 37 5.93 -4.06 -1.65
C LEU A 37 5.38 -2.64 -1.55
N SER A 38 6.18 -1.65 -1.93
CA SER A 38 5.79 -0.24 -1.87
C SER A 38 4.65 0.08 -2.84
N ALA A 39 4.63 -0.57 -4.01
CA ALA A 39 3.55 -0.40 -4.98
C ALA A 39 2.22 -0.97 -4.46
N VAL A 40 2.25 -2.15 -3.83
CA VAL A 40 1.06 -2.75 -3.20
C VAL A 40 0.52 -1.84 -2.11
N ASP A 41 1.37 -1.42 -1.17
CA ASP A 41 0.99 -0.55 -0.05
C ASP A 41 0.50 0.82 -0.55
N SER A 42 1.16 1.40 -1.56
CA SER A 42 0.70 2.65 -2.17
C SER A 42 -0.66 2.50 -2.86
N LEU A 43 -0.93 1.35 -3.49
CA LEU A 43 -2.20 1.09 -4.16
C LEU A 43 -3.32 0.85 -3.14
N GLU A 44 -3.06 0.12 -2.07
CA GLU A 44 -3.99 -0.07 -0.95
C GLU A 44 -4.35 1.27 -0.31
N ARG A 45 -3.36 2.13 -0.03
CA ARG A 45 -3.62 3.47 0.51
C ARG A 45 -4.42 4.35 -0.44
N ALA A 46 -4.11 4.31 -1.75
CA ALA A 46 -4.87 5.05 -2.74
C ALA A 46 -6.32 4.55 -2.85
N ARG A 47 -6.52 3.23 -2.80
CA ARG A 47 -7.83 2.58 -2.78
C ARG A 47 -8.63 3.02 -1.54
N ASP A 48 -8.03 2.96 -0.37
CA ASP A 48 -8.71 3.29 0.89
C ASP A 48 -9.07 4.79 0.93
N ALA A 49 -8.16 5.66 0.46
CA ALA A 49 -8.45 7.08 0.32
C ALA A 49 -9.57 7.35 -0.71
N PHE A 50 -9.60 6.61 -1.81
CA PHE A 50 -10.63 6.72 -2.83
C PHE A 50 -12.01 6.29 -2.28
N TYR A 51 -12.09 5.17 -1.56
CA TYR A 51 -13.35 4.72 -0.96
C TYR A 51 -13.81 5.64 0.17
N ALA A 52 -12.90 6.10 1.04
CA ALA A 52 -13.22 7.04 2.10
C ALA A 52 -13.70 8.39 1.55
N GLY A 53 -13.09 8.89 0.46
CA GLY A 53 -13.48 10.15 -0.18
C GLY A 53 -14.75 10.04 -1.04
N GLY A 54 -15.05 8.86 -1.56
CA GLY A 54 -16.22 8.60 -2.39
C GLY A 54 -17.54 8.49 -1.63
N GLY A 55 -17.52 8.55 -0.28
CA GLY A 55 -18.72 8.36 0.54
C GLY A 55 -19.33 6.97 0.39
N PHE A 56 -18.51 5.97 0.04
CA PHE A 56 -18.98 4.60 -0.11
C PHE A 56 -19.37 4.08 1.28
N ALA A 57 -20.60 3.60 1.42
CA ALA A 57 -21.07 3.09 2.70
C ALA A 57 -20.24 1.87 3.11
N ASP A 58 -19.76 1.84 4.36
CA ASP A 58 -19.05 0.68 4.91
C ASP A 58 -19.94 -0.57 4.93
N VAL A 59 -21.26 -0.39 4.99
CA VAL A 59 -22.27 -1.44 5.07
C VAL A 59 -23.48 -1.07 4.21
N PHE A 60 -23.96 -2.02 3.42
CA PHE A 60 -25.21 -1.92 2.68
C PHE A 60 -26.27 -2.80 3.36
N ALA A 61 -27.40 -2.20 3.76
CA ALA A 61 -28.54 -2.91 4.32
C ALA A 61 -29.76 -2.74 3.41
N ALA A 62 -30.36 -3.86 3.00
CA ALA A 62 -31.59 -3.88 2.20
C ALA A 62 -32.74 -4.39 3.06
N VAL A 63 -33.90 -3.72 2.97
CA VAL A 63 -35.12 -4.12 3.69
C VAL A 63 -36.27 -4.27 2.71
N GLU A 64 -36.95 -5.41 2.74
CA GLU A 64 -38.11 -5.68 1.89
C GLU A 64 -39.40 -5.22 2.60
N ARG A 65 -40.30 -4.55 1.86
CA ARG A 65 -41.61 -4.08 2.37
C ARG A 65 -41.55 -3.06 3.51
N ALA A 66 -40.54 -2.18 3.53
CA ALA A 66 -40.54 -1.06 4.46
C ALA A 66 -41.56 0.03 4.05
N PRO A 67 -42.34 0.59 4.99
CA PRO A 67 -43.18 1.74 4.70
C PRO A 67 -42.34 2.93 4.24
N ARG A 68 -42.78 3.67 3.21
CA ARG A 68 -42.06 4.86 2.72
C ARG A 68 -41.92 5.98 3.77
N ALA A 69 -42.78 5.98 4.78
CA ALA A 69 -42.72 6.93 5.89
C ALA A 69 -41.44 6.82 6.72
N VAL A 70 -40.80 5.64 6.75
CA VAL A 70 -39.59 5.40 7.57
C VAL A 70 -38.33 5.92 6.87
N VAL A 71 -38.41 6.33 5.60
CA VAL A 71 -37.25 6.79 4.81
C VAL A 71 -36.62 8.05 5.41
N ASP A 72 -37.44 9.03 5.82
CA ASP A 72 -36.93 10.28 6.37
C ASP A 72 -36.32 10.09 7.75
N GLU A 73 -36.89 9.19 8.56
CA GLU A 73 -36.33 8.79 9.86
C GLU A 73 -34.98 8.09 9.68
N LEU A 74 -34.87 7.20 8.68
CA LEU A 74 -33.62 6.51 8.36
C LEU A 74 -32.54 7.46 7.84
N ARG A 75 -32.89 8.44 7.00
CA ARG A 75 -31.93 9.45 6.53
C ARG A 75 -31.44 10.39 7.63
N ALA A 76 -32.26 10.61 8.66
CA ALA A 76 -31.89 11.48 9.78
C ALA A 76 -30.97 10.78 10.80
N LEU A 77 -30.79 9.45 10.71
CA LEU A 77 -29.93 8.71 11.63
C LEU A 77 -28.45 9.11 11.42
N PRO A 78 -27.70 9.34 12.50
CA PRO A 78 -26.27 9.63 12.41
C PRO A 78 -25.51 8.41 11.85
N GLY A 79 -24.73 8.63 10.79
CA GLY A 79 -23.95 7.59 10.11
C GLY A 79 -24.62 6.99 8.88
N VAL A 80 -25.87 7.36 8.55
CA VAL A 80 -26.51 6.98 7.29
C VAL A 80 -26.06 7.94 6.18
N ALA A 81 -25.31 7.42 5.21
CA ALA A 81 -24.80 8.20 4.09
C ALA A 81 -25.89 8.46 3.04
N ASP A 82 -26.69 7.45 2.70
CA ASP A 82 -27.81 7.56 1.76
C ASP A 82 -28.88 6.50 2.02
N VAL A 83 -30.12 6.79 1.61
CA VAL A 83 -31.25 5.85 1.64
C VAL A 83 -31.95 5.89 0.29
N GLN A 84 -31.93 4.76 -0.41
CA GLN A 84 -32.55 4.63 -1.73
C GLN A 84 -33.82 3.77 -1.64
N VAL A 85 -34.87 4.20 -2.34
CA VAL A 85 -36.16 3.51 -2.38
C VAL A 85 -36.33 2.90 -3.77
N THR A 86 -36.49 1.57 -3.85
CA THR A 86 -36.85 0.83 -5.07
C THR A 86 -38.36 0.65 -5.14
#